data_AF-A0A928R331-F1
#
_entry.id   AF-A0A928R331-F1
#
_cell.length_a   1.000
_cell.length_b   1.000
_cell.length_c   1.000
_cell.angle_alpha   90.00
_cell.angle_beta   90.00
_cell.angle_gamma   90.00
#
_symmetry.space_group_name_H-M   'P 1'
#
loop_
_entity.id
_entity.type
_entity.pdbx_description
1 polymer ?
#
loop_
_entity_poly.entity_id
_entity_poly.type
_entity_poly.pdbx_seq_one_letter_code
_entity_poly.pdbx_strand_id
1 'polypeptide(L)' 'AGMGTSGFVGQFGAIDAMSGQQPFVWTLIEILVMHFLLPAVLTLGIDAIFRKAGWIKPGDMTIDRG' A
#
# COMPACT_ATOMS: atom_id res chain seq x y z
N ALA A 1 -8.53 -23.37 0.62
CA ALA A 1 -8.99 -22.46 -0.47
C ALA A 1 -9.84 -21.36 0.16
N GLY A 2 -9.67 -20.09 -0.25
CA GLY A 2 -10.61 -19.02 0.14
C GLY A 2 -10.03 -17.74 0.75
N MET A 3 -8.79 -17.35 0.47
CA MET A 3 -8.24 -16.05 0.92
C MET A 3 -8.73 -14.87 0.06
N GLY A 4 -9.40 -15.14 -1.08
CA GLY A 4 -9.82 -14.12 -2.06
C GLY A 4 -11.17 -13.43 -1.80
N THR A 5 -12.02 -13.94 -0.92
CA THR A 5 -13.33 -13.32 -0.60
C THR A 5 -13.34 -12.56 0.73
N SER A 6 -12.22 -12.58 1.47
CA SER A 6 -12.12 -12.00 2.81
C SER A 6 -11.48 -10.60 2.84
N GLY A 7 -11.12 -10.04 1.68
CA GLY A 7 -10.45 -8.73 1.61
C GLY A 7 -11.22 -7.60 2.29
N PHE A 8 -12.55 -7.69 2.32
CA PHE A 8 -13.41 -6.73 3.01
C PHE A 8 -13.68 -7.07 4.48
N VAL A 9 -13.42 -8.29 4.94
CA VAL A 9 -13.67 -8.69 6.35
C VAL A 9 -12.73 -7.93 7.29
N GLY A 10 -11.49 -7.66 6.86
CA GLY A 10 -10.56 -6.81 7.59
C GLY A 10 -11.00 -5.35 7.67
N GLN A 11 -11.60 -4.81 6.59
CA GLN A 11 -12.10 -3.43 6.57
C GLN A 11 -13.35 -3.28 7.44
N PHE A 12 -14.28 -4.23 7.39
CA PHE A 12 -15.45 -4.24 8.27
C PHE A 12 -15.07 -4.40 9.75
N GLY A 13 -14.13 -5.30 10.07
CA GLY A 13 -13.62 -5.44 11.44
C GLY A 13 -12.90 -4.20 11.96
N ALA A 14 -12.16 -3.48 11.09
CA ALA A 14 -11.53 -2.21 11.45
C ALA A 14 -12.56 -1.10 11.69
N ILE A 15 -13.60 -1.01 10.84
CA ILE A 15 -14.70 -0.05 11.02
C ILE A 15 -15.47 -0.34 12.31
N ASP A 16 -15.72 -1.61 12.63
CA ASP A 16 -16.41 -2.03 13.85
C ASP A 16 -15.57 -1.75 15.10
N ALA A 17 -14.27 -2.02 15.07
CA ALA A 17 -13.35 -1.73 16.18
C ALA A 17 -13.12 -0.22 16.41
N MET A 18 -13.21 0.60 15.35
CA MET A 18 -13.06 2.06 15.42
C MET A 18 -14.41 2.79 15.55
N SER A 19 -15.52 2.06 15.49
CA SER A 19 -16.88 2.57 15.67
C SER A 19 -17.00 3.27 17.03
N GLY A 20 -17.31 4.57 17.00
CA GLY A 20 -17.48 5.39 18.20
C GLY A 20 -16.21 6.06 18.76
N GLN A 21 -15.03 5.84 18.17
CA GLN A 21 -13.80 6.56 18.57
C GLN A 21 -13.56 7.83 17.72
N GLN A 22 -13.87 7.81 16.43
CA GLN A 22 -13.74 8.94 15.51
C GLN A 22 -14.76 8.91 14.36
N PRO A 23 -15.00 10.04 13.66
CA PRO A 23 -15.85 10.07 12.48
C PRO A 23 -15.33 9.08 11.42
N PHE A 24 -16.23 8.33 10.79
CA PHE A 24 -15.91 7.34 9.74
C PHE A 24 -15.00 7.89 8.62
N VAL A 25 -15.15 9.17 8.28
CA VAL A 25 -14.32 9.87 7.30
C VAL A 25 -12.85 9.93 7.73
N TRP A 26 -12.56 10.12 9.03
CA TRP A 26 -11.20 10.16 9.57
C TRP A 26 -10.55 8.77 9.54
N THR A 27 -11.28 7.72 9.89
CA THR A 27 -10.82 6.33 9.76
C THR A 27 -10.46 5.98 8.33
N LEU A 28 -11.27 6.39 7.35
CA LEU A 28 -10.97 6.15 5.93
C LEU A 28 -9.69 6.88 5.48
N ILE A 29 -9.50 8.13 5.90
CA ILE A 29 -8.27 8.89 5.60
C ILE A 29 -7.05 8.18 6.19
N GLU A 30 -7.13 7.73 7.44
CA GLU A 30 -6.03 7.04 8.12
C GLU A 30 -5.65 5.72 7.43
N ILE A 31 -6.65 4.93 7.03
CA ILE A 31 -6.44 3.71 6.24
C ILE A 31 -5.74 4.05 4.91
N LEU A 32 -6.19 5.09 4.21
CA LEU A 32 -5.66 5.49 2.91
C LEU A 32 -4.19 5.94 3.03
N VAL A 33 -3.87 6.72 4.07
CA VAL A 33 -2.50 7.15 4.35
C VAL A 33 -1.60 5.97 4.71
N MET A 34 -2.01 5.12 5.64
CA MET A 34 -1.17 4.03 6.15
C MET A 34 -0.98 2.88 5.15
N HIS A 35 -1.99 2.60 4.31
CA HIS A 35 -1.95 1.45 3.40
C HIS A 35 -1.60 1.79 1.96
N PHE A 36 -1.67 3.05 1.56
CA PHE A 36 -1.32 3.47 0.19
C PHE A 36 -0.19 4.48 0.18
N LEU A 37 -0.32 5.59 0.91
CA LEU A 37 0.67 6.66 0.85
C LEU A 37 2.03 6.23 1.44
N LEU A 38 2.01 5.64 2.63
CA LEU A 38 3.22 5.18 3.31
C LEU A 38 3.97 4.10 2.50
N PRO A 39 3.34 3.01 2.02
CA PRO A 39 4.02 2.04 1.18
C PRO A 39 4.43 2.61 -0.18
N ALA A 40 3.69 3.55 -0.77
CA ALA A 40 4.10 4.21 -2.01
C ALA A 40 5.36 5.07 -1.84
N VAL A 41 5.43 5.87 -0.78
CA VAL A 41 6.63 6.67 -0.48
C VAL A 41 7.81 5.77 -0.11
N LEU A 42 7.57 4.71 0.67
CA LEU A 42 8.60 3.75 1.03
C LEU A 42 9.17 3.04 -0.20
N THR A 43 8.30 2.54 -1.09
CA THR A 43 8.71 1.85 -2.31
C THR A 43 9.45 2.79 -3.26
N LEU A 44 8.97 4.01 -3.49
CA LEU A 44 9.67 5.02 -4.28
C LEU A 44 10.99 5.47 -3.65
N GLY A 45 11.06 5.57 -2.32
CA GLY A 45 12.28 5.90 -1.59
C GLY A 45 13.35 4.82 -1.73
N ILE A 46 12.97 3.55 -1.53
CA ILE A 46 13.87 2.40 -1.71
C ILE A 46 14.32 2.31 -3.17
N ASP A 47 13.40 2.44 -4.12
CA ASP A 47 13.70 2.44 -5.55
C ASP A 47 14.67 3.57 -5.94
N ALA A 48 14.46 4.80 -5.44
CA ALA A 48 15.37 5.91 -5.68
C ALA A 48 16.77 5.67 -5.09
N ILE A 49 16.86 5.05 -3.91
CA ILE A 49 18.13 4.66 -3.29
C ILE A 49 18.85 3.61 -4.14
N PHE A 50 18.14 2.58 -4.61
CA PHE A 50 18.70 1.52 -5.44
C PHE A 50 19.14 2.03 -6.82
N ARG A 51 18.39 2.96 -7.43
CA ARG A 51 18.80 3.66 -8.65
C ARG A 51 20.06 4.51 -8.42
N LYS A 52 20.14 5.22 -7.30
CA LYS A 52 21.32 6.04 -6.94
C LYS A 52 22.55 5.18 -6.58
N ALA A 53 22.35 4.00 -6.01
CA ALA A 53 23.38 3.00 -5.77
C ALA A 53 23.83 2.27 -7.06
N GLY A 54 23.19 2.54 -8.20
CA GLY A 54 23.51 1.94 -9.49
C GLY A 54 23.10 0.48 -9.64
N TRP A 55 22.31 -0.04 -8.69
CA TRP A 55 21.80 -1.42 -8.70
C TRP A 55 20.60 -1.58 -9.63
N ILE A 56 19.80 -0.52 -9.82
CA ILE A 56 18.69 -0.48 -10.78
C ILE A 56 19.01 0.56 -11.85
N LYS A 57 19.29 0.10 -13.07
CA LYS A 57 19.51 0.97 -14.24
C LYS A 57 18.18 1.17 -14.99
N PRO A 58 17.91 2.36 -15.53
CA PRO A 58 16.74 2.57 -16.41
C PRO A 58 16.85 1.61 -17.60
N GLY A 59 15.93 0.64 -17.69
CA GLY A 59 15.94 -0.41 -18.71
C GLY A 59 16.01 -1.85 -18.16
N ASP A 60 16.33 -2.06 -16.87
CA ASP A 60 16.45 -3.41 -16.31
C ASP A 60 15.09 -4.05 -15.95
N MET A 61 14.07 -3.21 -15.72
CA MET A 61 12.68 -3.64 -15.48
C MET A 61 11.81 -3.59 -16.75
N THR A 62 12.42 -3.39 -17.93
CA THR A 62 11.67 -3.46 -19.19
C THR A 62 11.34 -4.92 -19.45
N ILE A 63 10.05 -5.25 -19.45
CA ILE A 63 9.59 -6.53 -19.99
C ILE A 63 9.85 -6.49 -21.49
N ASP A 64 10.82 -7.29 -21.93
CA ASP A 64 11.01 -7.61 -23.33
C ASP A 64 9.75 -8.35 -23.80
N ARG A 65 8.93 -7.65 -24.57
CA ARG A 65 7.85 -8.26 -25.34
C ARG A 65 8.48 -8.73 -26.65
N GLY A 66 8.93 -9.98 -26.66
CA GLY A 66 9.05 -10.76 -27.89
C GLY A 66 7.71 -10.92 -28.60
#